data_AF-A0A842WAF2-F1
#
_entry.id   AF-A0A842WAF2-F1
#
_cell.length_a   1.000
_cell.length_b   1.000
_cell.length_c   1.000
_cell.angle_alpha   90.00
_cell.angle_beta   90.00
_cell.angle_gamma   90.00
#
_symmetry.space_group_name_H-M   'P 1'
#
loop_
_entity.id
_entity.type
_entity.pdbx_description
1 polymer ?
#
loop_
_entity_poly.entity_id
_entity_poly.type
_entity_poly.pdbx_seq_one_letter_code
_entity_poly.pdbx_strand_id
1 'polypeptide(L)'
;MNKIEQIINSSSNEKHRFILALLFRLRLTTGMIINLQVRDIKDNILYCRGKRIYIPDSLMHDFYKFMKDKEPSDYLVESSWNKEKKKYSTSSIRCIRKKALKKCKKLISNNTFP
;
A
#
# COMPACT_ATOMS: atom_id res chain seq x y z
N MET A 1 -1.38 14.48 15.10
CA MET A 1 -1.28 13.20 14.37
C MET A 1 -1.83 13.40 12.96
N ASN A 2 -1.07 13.10 11.90
CA ASN A 2 -1.49 13.37 10.52
C ASN A 2 -2.67 12.45 10.12
N LYS A 3 -3.71 12.99 9.45
CA LYS A 3 -4.89 12.21 8.99
C LYS A 3 -4.48 10.97 8.17
N ILE A 4 -3.39 11.07 7.41
CA ILE A 4 -2.84 9.97 6.60
C ILE A 4 -2.36 8.81 7.49
N GLU A 5 -1.68 9.12 8.60
CA GLU A 5 -1.17 8.10 9.53
C GLU A 5 -2.33 7.39 10.25
N GLN A 6 -3.39 8.12 10.60
CA GLN A 6 -4.61 7.52 11.15
C GLN A 6 -5.25 6.54 10.17
N ILE A 7 -5.27 6.86 8.88
CA ILE A 7 -5.80 5.96 7.84
C ILE A 7 -4.90 4.73 7.70
N ILE A 8 -3.58 4.89 7.64
CA ILE A 8 -2.63 3.77 7.51
C ILE A 8 -2.73 2.85 8.73
N ASN A 9 -2.71 3.41 9.94
CA ASN A 9 -2.79 2.67 11.21
C ASN A 9 -4.18 2.12 11.51
N SER A 10 -5.21 2.46 10.72
CA SER A 10 -6.56 1.92 10.89
C SER A 10 -6.64 0.41 10.59
N SER A 11 -5.68 -0.13 9.84
CA SER A 11 -5.61 -1.56 9.50
C SER A 11 -4.59 -2.30 10.38
N SER A 12 -5.00 -3.43 10.96
CA SER A 12 -4.11 -4.32 11.71
C SER A 12 -3.24 -5.20 10.81
N ASN A 13 -3.63 -5.38 9.54
CA ASN A 13 -2.90 -6.21 8.59
C ASN A 13 -1.75 -5.44 7.96
N GLU A 14 -0.52 -5.91 8.11
CA GLU A 14 0.68 -5.26 7.59
C GLU A 14 0.62 -5.00 6.08
N LYS A 15 0.11 -5.98 5.31
CA LYS A 15 -0.06 -5.84 3.85
C LYS A 15 -1.01 -4.69 3.51
N HIS A 16 -2.10 -4.58 4.27
CA HIS A 16 -3.07 -3.50 4.06
C HIS A 16 -2.50 -2.14 4.45
N ARG A 17 -1.75 -2.05 5.55
CA ARG A 17 -1.03 -0.81 5.92
C ARG A 17 -0.09 -0.37 4.82
N PHE A 18 0.68 -1.30 4.25
CA PHE A 18 1.58 -1.02 3.15
C PHE A 18 0.84 -0.54 1.90
N ILE A 19 -0.24 -1.21 1.49
CA ILE A 19 -1.10 -0.75 0.38
C ILE A 19 -1.63 0.65 0.62
N LEU A 20 -2.06 0.98 1.85
CA LEU A 20 -2.53 2.31 2.21
C LEU A 20 -1.39 3.33 2.14
N ALA A 21 -0.18 2.98 2.59
CA ALA A 21 0.99 3.83 2.45
C ALA A 21 1.32 4.13 0.97
N LEU A 22 1.28 3.11 0.10
CA LEU A 22 1.44 3.28 -1.35
C LEU A 22 0.38 4.23 -1.95
N LEU A 23 -0.88 4.10 -1.51
CA LEU A 23 -1.99 4.93 -1.99
C LEU A 23 -1.90 6.39 -1.50
N PHE A 24 -1.61 6.61 -0.22
CA PHE A 24 -1.72 7.93 0.41
C PHE A 24 -0.40 8.69 0.51
N ARG A 25 0.73 8.00 0.74
CA ARG A 25 2.06 8.65 0.79
C ARG A 25 2.67 8.79 -0.60
N LEU A 26 2.68 7.72 -1.40
CA LEU A 26 3.27 7.73 -2.75
C LEU A 26 2.27 8.12 -3.86
N ARG A 27 1.01 8.35 -3.52
CA ARG A 27 -0.08 8.74 -4.45
C ARG A 27 -0.21 7.79 -5.64
N LEU A 28 0.11 6.51 -5.45
CA LEU A 28 0.00 5.49 -6.48
C LEU A 28 -1.46 5.18 -6.75
N THR A 29 -1.80 4.91 -8.01
CA THR A 29 -3.15 4.43 -8.35
C THR A 29 -3.27 2.94 -8.06
N THR A 30 -4.49 2.46 -7.81
CA THR A 30 -4.79 1.04 -7.60
C THR A 30 -4.21 0.16 -8.72
N GLY A 31 -4.30 0.62 -9.97
CA GLY A 31 -3.78 -0.08 -11.14
C GLY A 31 -2.25 -0.17 -11.17
N MET A 32 -1.54 0.81 -10.60
CA MET A 32 -0.08 0.76 -10.47
C MET A 32 0.32 -0.23 -9.38
N ILE A 33 -0.34 -0.18 -8.23
CA ILE A 33 -0.02 -1.04 -7.07
C ILE A 33 -0.17 -2.53 -7.42
N ILE A 34 -1.25 -2.92 -8.11
CA ILE A 34 -1.45 -4.34 -8.46
C ILE A 34 -0.43 -4.87 -9.46
N ASN A 35 0.19 -4.00 -10.25
CA ASN A 35 1.14 -4.38 -11.29
C ASN A 35 2.59 -4.17 -10.85
N LEU A 36 2.79 -3.68 -9.63
CA LEU A 36 4.10 -3.31 -9.13
C LEU A 36 4.92 -4.56 -8.82
N GLN A 37 6.12 -4.62 -9.38
CA GLN A 37 7.05 -5.72 -9.17
C GLN A 37 8.27 -5.27 -8.39
N VAL A 38 9.00 -6.21 -7.81
CA VAL A 38 10.23 -5.93 -7.04
C VAL A 38 11.27 -5.24 -7.92
N ARG A 39 11.41 -5.66 -9.19
CA ARG A 39 12.32 -5.04 -10.18
C ARG A 39 12.04 -3.57 -10.50
N ASP A 40 10.82 -3.08 -10.21
CA ASP A 40 10.45 -1.70 -10.47
C ASP A 40 11.06 -0.75 -9.42
N ILE A 41 11.65 -1.29 -8.35
CA ILE A 41 12.26 -0.50 -7.27
C ILE A 41 13.77 -0.62 -7.38
N LYS A 42 14.43 0.53 -7.54
CA LYS A 42 15.90 0.61 -7.58
C LYS A 42 16.36 1.91 -6.94
N ASP A 43 17.35 1.84 -6.05
CA ASP A 43 18.01 3.01 -5.43
C ASP A 43 17.00 4.04 -4.87
N ASN A 44 16.03 3.58 -4.08
CA ASN A 44 14.93 4.39 -3.50
C ASN A 44 13.99 5.04 -4.53
N ILE A 45 14.04 4.62 -5.79
CA ILE A 45 13.19 5.10 -6.87
C ILE A 45 12.27 3.97 -7.33
N LEU A 46 10.98 4.28 -7.40
CA LEU A 46 9.98 3.44 -8.02
C LEU A 46 9.76 3.85 -9.48
N TYR A 47 10.01 2.93 -10.40
CA TYR A 47 9.81 3.08 -11.83
C TYR A 47 8.47 2.44 -12.23
N CYS A 48 7.43 3.25 -12.41
CA CYS A 48 6.12 2.72 -12.76
C CYS A 48 5.51 3.48 -13.93
N ARG A 49 5.20 2.78 -15.03
CA ARG A 49 4.56 3.33 -16.25
C ARG A 49 5.24 4.61 -16.77
N GLY A 50 6.57 4.59 -16.85
CA GLY A 50 7.36 5.74 -17.32
C GLY A 50 7.50 6.89 -16.32
N LYS A 51 6.95 6.76 -15.09
CA LYS A 51 7.13 7.73 -14.00
C LYS A 51 8.18 7.23 -13.01
N ARG A 52 9.03 8.14 -12.56
CA ARG A 52 9.97 7.94 -11.46
C ARG A 52 9.37 8.56 -10.22
N ILE A 53 9.18 7.76 -9.17
CA ILE A 53 8.59 8.19 -7.91
C ILE A 53 9.62 7.94 -6.81
N TYR A 54 10.09 9.00 -6.18
CA TYR A 54 11.00 8.89 -5.05
C TYR A 54 10.26 8.29 -3.84
N ILE A 55 10.85 7.24 -3.28
CA ILE A 55 10.34 6.61 -2.06
C ILE A 55 11.08 7.25 -0.88
N PRO A 56 10.37 7.85 0.08
CA PRO A 56 10.98 8.38 1.29
C PRO A 56 11.68 7.28 2.09
N ASP A 57 12.80 7.58 2.73
CA ASP A 57 13.56 6.60 3.54
C ASP A 57 12.70 5.99 4.67
N SER A 58 11.78 6.77 5.23
CA SER A 58 10.80 6.28 6.22
C SER A 58 9.92 5.11 5.73
N LEU A 59 9.75 4.95 4.42
CA LEU A 59 9.02 3.85 3.81
C LEU A 59 9.94 2.73 3.31
N MET A 60 11.22 3.01 3.11
CA MET A 60 12.16 2.03 2.57
C MET A 60 12.22 0.76 3.42
N HIS A 61 12.18 0.89 4.74
CA HIS A 61 12.12 -0.25 5.65
C HIS A 61 10.94 -1.20 5.35
N ASP A 62 9.75 -0.64 5.07
CA ASP A 62 8.60 -1.44 4.69
C ASP A 62 8.83 -2.10 3.33
N PHE A 63 9.35 -1.36 2.35
CA PHE A 63 9.67 -1.90 1.03
C PHE A 63 10.65 -3.08 1.11
N TYR A 64 11.77 -2.93 1.82
CA TYR A 64 12.73 -4.01 2.03
C TYR A 64 12.08 -5.22 2.69
N LYS A 65 11.22 -5.03 3.69
CA LYS A 65 10.48 -6.14 4.32
C LYS A 65 9.57 -6.88 3.35
N PHE A 66 8.91 -6.17 2.42
CA PHE A 66 8.02 -6.79 1.42
C PHE A 66 8.76 -7.34 0.19
N MET A 67 9.99 -6.88 -0.07
CA MET A 67 10.88 -7.38 -1.13
C MET A 67 11.74 -8.56 -0.66
N LYS A 68 11.98 -8.68 0.65
CA LYS A 68 12.71 -9.80 1.24
C LYS A 68 12.01 -11.11 0.86
N ASP A 69 12.80 -12.07 0.39
CA ASP A 69 12.35 -13.41 -0.04
C ASP A 69 11.48 -13.41 -1.32
N LYS A 70 11.60 -12.37 -2.15
CA LYS A 70 10.91 -12.28 -3.45
C LYS A 70 11.88 -12.14 -4.61
N GLU A 71 11.50 -12.73 -5.74
CA GLU A 71 12.22 -12.58 -6.99
C GLU A 71 11.90 -11.22 -7.65
N PRO A 72 12.79 -10.67 -8.50
CA PRO A 72 12.55 -9.40 -9.20
C PRO A 72 11.24 -9.38 -10.03
N SER A 73 10.83 -10.53 -10.54
CA SER A 73 9.58 -10.71 -11.30
C SER A 73 8.33 -10.80 -10.43
N ASP A 74 8.47 -11.01 -9.13
CA ASP A 74 7.34 -11.17 -8.22
C ASP A 74 6.65 -9.83 -7.97
N TYR A 75 5.35 -9.93 -7.69
CA TYR A 75 4.56 -8.76 -7.32
C TYR A 75 4.96 -8.30 -5.93
N LEU A 76 5.15 -6.99 -5.77
CA LEU A 76 5.49 -6.42 -4.47
C LEU A 76 4.38 -6.66 -3.44
N VAL A 77 3.12 -6.59 -3.88
CA VAL A 77 1.95 -6.79 -3.03
C VAL A 77 1.19 -8.03 -3.51
N GLU A 78 1.22 -9.08 -2.69
CA GLU A 78 0.62 -10.37 -3.04
C GLU A 78 -0.61 -10.72 -2.21
N SER A 79 -1.67 -11.16 -2.91
CA SER A 79 -2.89 -11.62 -2.29
C SER A 79 -2.76 -13.09 -1.89
N SER A 80 -3.16 -13.42 -0.66
CA SER A 80 -3.18 -14.81 -0.17
C SER A 80 -4.39 -15.61 -0.69
N TRP A 81 -5.31 -14.98 -1.42
CA TRP A 81 -6.57 -15.60 -1.84
C TRP A 81 -6.42 -16.54 -3.03
N ASN A 82 -5.49 -16.27 -3.94
CA ASN A 82 -5.36 -17.03 -5.17
C ASN A 82 -3.95 -17.60 -5.28
N LYS A 83 -3.83 -18.93 -5.11
CA LYS A 83 -2.55 -19.65 -5.16
C LYS A 83 -1.90 -19.59 -6.55
N GLU A 84 -2.71 -19.50 -7.61
CA GLU A 84 -2.22 -19.46 -9.00
C GLU A 84 -1.88 -18.06 -9.50
N LYS A 85 -2.57 -17.04 -8.99
CA LYS A 85 -2.35 -15.63 -9.33
C LYS A 85 -2.19 -14.85 -8.05
N LYS A 86 -0.95 -14.78 -7.53
CA LYS A 86 -0.58 -14.02 -6.33
C LYS A 86 -0.91 -12.52 -6.40
N LYS A 87 -1.55 -12.02 -7.45
CA LYS A 87 -1.87 -10.61 -7.69
C LYS A 87 -3.15 -10.18 -6.98
N TYR A 88 -3.13 -9.00 -6.35
CA TYR A 88 -4.37 -8.38 -5.86
C TYR A 88 -5.30 -7.96 -7.00
N SER A 89 -6.60 -8.15 -6.80
CA SER A 89 -7.60 -7.53 -7.68
C SER A 89 -7.79 -6.05 -7.36
N THR A 90 -8.13 -5.26 -8.38
CA THR A 90 -8.45 -3.83 -8.21
C THR A 90 -9.62 -3.62 -7.25
N SER A 91 -10.60 -4.53 -7.24
CA SER A 91 -11.75 -4.50 -6.33
C SER A 91 -11.33 -4.69 -4.87
N SER A 92 -10.37 -5.58 -4.60
CA SER A 92 -9.83 -5.83 -3.27
C SER A 92 -9.14 -4.60 -2.69
N ILE A 93 -8.26 -3.95 -3.45
CA ILE A 93 -7.59 -2.71 -3.01
C ILE A 93 -8.61 -1.58 -2.82
N ARG A 94 -9.60 -1.44 -3.71
CA ARG A 94 -10.70 -0.48 -3.53
C ARG A 94 -11.48 -0.74 -2.24
N CYS A 95 -11.73 -2.00 -1.90
CA CYS A 95 -12.39 -2.40 -0.66
C CYS A 95 -11.54 -2.04 0.57
N ILE A 96 -10.23 -2.33 0.55
CA ILE A 96 -9.29 -1.95 1.63
C ILE A 96 -9.32 -0.43 1.83
N ARG A 97 -9.21 0.34 0.75
CA ARG A 97 -9.27 1.81 0.79
C ARG A 97 -10.60 2.32 1.37
N LYS A 98 -11.73 1.78 0.92
CA LYS A 98 -13.07 2.15 1.43
C LYS A 98 -13.20 1.82 2.91
N LYS A 99 -12.75 0.65 3.35
CA LYS A 99 -12.78 0.23 4.76
C LYS A 99 -11.93 1.15 5.64
N ALA A 100 -10.71 1.48 5.21
CA ALA A 100 -9.82 2.39 5.93
C ALA A 100 -10.42 3.80 6.06
N LEU A 101 -10.97 4.35 4.96
CA LEU A 101 -11.64 5.65 4.98
C LEU A 101 -12.88 5.66 5.87
N LYS A 102 -13.72 4.61 5.81
CA LYS A 102 -14.92 4.49 6.66
C LYS A 102 -14.54 4.43 8.14
N LYS A 103 -13.48 3.68 8.48
CA LYS A 103 -12.98 3.58 9.86
C LYS A 103 -12.41 4.91 10.34
N CYS A 104 -11.67 5.63 9.50
CA CYS A 104 -11.17 6.96 9.84
C CYS A 104 -12.30 7.98 10.00
N LYS A 105 -13.33 7.97 9.14
CA LYS A 105 -14.50 8.83 9.30
C LYS A 105 -15.24 8.56 10.60
N LYS A 106 -15.38 7.28 10.99
CA LYS A 106 -15.98 6.89 12.28
C LYS A 106 -15.14 7.34 13.49
N LEU A 107 -13.81 7.30 13.38
CA LEU A 107 -12.91 7.81 14.42
C LEU A 107 -13.04 9.34 14.57
N ILE A 108 -13.20 10.06 13.45
CA ILE A 108 -13.40 11.52 13.48
C ILE A 108 -14.78 11.85 14.07
N SER A 109 -15.84 11.10 13.74
CA SER A 109 -17.17 11.33 14.33
C SER A 109 -17.25 10.97 15.80
N ASN A 110 -16.47 9.99 16.25
CA ASN A 110 -16.42 9.56 17.65
C ASN A 110 -15.50 10.42 18.53
N ASN A 111 -14.65 11.28 17.94
CA ASN A 111 -13.84 12.28 18.64
C ASN A 111 -14.49 13.68 18.64
N THR A 112 -15.75 13.78 18.21
CA THR A 112 -16.60 14.94 18.46
C THR A 112 -17.59 14.59 19.57
N PHE A 113 -17.28 15.13 20.76
CA PHE A 113 -18.04 15.22 22.02
C PHE A 113 -17.99 14.04 22.99
N PRO A 114 -17.95 14.32 24.32
CA PRO A 114 -18.18 15.62 24.97
C PRO A 114 -16.94 16.51 25.11
#